data_AF-A0A2V9JZX0-F1
#
_entry.id   AF-A0A2V9JZX0-F1
#
_cell.length_a   1.000
_cell.length_b   1.000
_cell.length_c   1.000
_cell.angle_alpha   90.00
_cell.angle_beta   90.00
_cell.angle_gamma   90.00
#
_symmetry.space_group_name_H-M   'P 1'
#
loop_
_entity.id
_entity.type
_entity.pdbx_description
1 polymer ?
#
loop_
_entity_poly.entity_id
_entity_poly.type
_entity_poly.pdbx_seq_one_letter_code
_entity_poly.pdbx_strand_id
1 'polypeptide(L)'
;MEDDMTRRQAMDLMGKSAITGGITTLSAASTVAEPQRKEAARTPPPPQLPGTDPLTRQGDLAAQMVEGIRSYLENQTTGSVEKRGVLWNRDYSSPAAYESSVAPQRERFRRIIGVIDPRIPFSVPNLEIPLGGHSVVASGDGYTVWSVRWPVLEGVDAEGLLLEPADTPLARVVALPDADWSPEMLVGLAPGVPSEAQFARRLAEQGCAVLIPTLINRACIWSGNEQLGKLTNLTHREYVCRMAYEIGRHIIGYEVQKVLAGVDWFSQCRPARPIAVMGYGEGGLLAFYSAAAETRIEATCVSGYFQARESVWQEPLYRNVWSLLEMFGDAELAGLIAPRTLTVEASRGPEIFGPPPVTEGRLSTAAPGRLVSPQLSDVWAEAKRAQPIFEKLGVAERLSCVASGAGRGEPGSAEALDALMRGLGARTGLRPSGRVPRELRVGFDPVVRLHRQFKQLVGFTKRAVLECESAREKFWAQADNSSIQKWQQSTEYYRRYLWEEILGMLPAPSEPLAAQTRKVYDEASWTGYEVLLPLWPGVFAYGILLLPKSMGPDETPARRRVSAWIRGSAA
;
A
#
# COMPACT_ATOMS: atom_id res chain seq x y z
N MET A 1 10.21 -4.97 -35.94
CA MET A 1 11.47 -5.72 -35.87
C MET A 1 12.48 -4.80 -35.22
N GLU A 2 12.42 -4.72 -33.91
CA GLU A 2 13.46 -4.10 -33.09
C GLU A 2 14.37 -5.23 -32.62
N ASP A 3 15.66 -5.00 -32.80
CA ASP A 3 16.74 -5.96 -32.60
C ASP A 3 16.94 -6.16 -31.08
N ASP A 4 16.66 -7.37 -30.59
CA ASP A 4 16.76 -7.74 -29.18
C ASP A 4 18.24 -7.94 -28.82
N MET A 5 18.92 -6.83 -28.49
CA MET A 5 20.31 -6.86 -28.03
C MET A 5 20.40 -7.62 -26.72
N THR A 6 21.09 -8.76 -26.76
CA THR A 6 21.40 -9.54 -25.56
C THR A 6 22.29 -8.75 -24.59
N ARG A 7 22.12 -8.98 -23.28
CA ARG A 7 22.93 -8.36 -22.21
C ARG A 7 24.45 -8.52 -22.44
N ARG A 8 24.87 -9.60 -23.11
CA ARG A 8 26.25 -9.88 -23.52
C ARG A 8 26.76 -8.88 -24.57
N GLN A 9 25.94 -8.53 -25.56
CA GLN A 9 26.26 -7.51 -26.56
C GLN A 9 26.33 -6.11 -25.95
N ALA A 10 25.47 -5.80 -24.99
CA ALA A 10 25.52 -4.53 -24.25
C ALA A 10 26.81 -4.39 -23.41
N MET A 11 27.30 -5.47 -22.81
CA MET A 11 28.56 -5.47 -22.06
C MET A 11 29.80 -5.34 -22.95
N ASP A 12 29.82 -5.95 -24.14
CA ASP A 12 30.89 -5.77 -25.12
C ASP A 12 30.97 -4.33 -25.65
N LEU A 13 29.82 -3.65 -25.78
CA LEU A 13 29.75 -2.24 -26.19
C LEU A 13 30.23 -1.28 -25.09
N MET A 14 29.87 -1.54 -23.83
CA MET A 14 30.34 -0.76 -22.68
C MET A 14 31.83 -0.98 -22.41
N GLY A 15 32.35 -2.20 -22.58
CA GLY A 15 33.78 -2.49 -22.45
C GLY A 15 34.64 -1.72 -23.45
N LYS A 16 34.13 -1.49 -24.67
CA LYS A 16 34.81 -0.67 -25.70
C LYS A 16 34.76 0.83 -25.44
N SER A 17 33.74 1.31 -24.74
CA SER A 17 33.55 2.76 -24.46
C SER A 17 34.24 3.23 -23.18
N ALA A 18 34.44 2.34 -22.20
CA ALA A 18 35.07 2.67 -20.92
C ALA A 18 36.61 2.81 -20.98
N ILE A 19 37.25 2.44 -22.09
CA ILE A 19 38.72 2.52 -22.26
C ILE A 19 39.16 3.82 -22.98
N THR A 20 38.25 4.53 -23.66
CA THR A 20 38.57 5.75 -24.43
C THR A 20 38.21 7.07 -23.74
N GLY A 21 37.55 7.04 -22.57
CA GLY A 21 37.07 8.24 -21.91
C GLY A 21 37.46 8.31 -20.43
N GLY A 22 38.66 8.80 -20.14
CA GLY A 22 39.01 9.31 -18.80
C GLY A 22 40.22 8.64 -18.15
N ILE A 23 41.40 9.24 -18.39
CA ILE A 23 42.40 9.68 -17.40
C ILE A 23 43.46 10.41 -18.24
N THR A 24 43.19 11.67 -18.57
CA THR A 24 44.21 12.63 -19.02
C THR A 24 44.29 13.71 -17.96
N THR A 25 45.12 13.47 -16.94
CA THR A 25 45.84 14.43 -16.09
C THR A 25 46.15 13.77 -14.76
N LEU A 26 47.35 13.21 -14.63
CA LEU A 26 48.09 13.20 -13.37
C LEU A 26 49.58 13.08 -13.70
N SER A 27 50.33 14.01 -13.11
CA SER A 27 51.75 14.31 -13.29
C SER A 27 52.66 13.08 -13.19
N ALA A 28 53.63 13.02 -14.10
CA ALA A 28 54.81 12.16 -13.99
C ALA A 28 55.61 12.52 -12.73
N ALA A 29 55.80 11.56 -11.82
CA ALA A 29 56.93 11.54 -10.89
C ALA A 29 57.12 10.12 -10.31
N SER A 30 58.40 9.73 -10.21
CA SER A 30 58.97 8.53 -9.59
C SER A 30 58.90 7.21 -10.38
N THR A 31 59.94 7.00 -11.19
CA THR A 31 60.44 5.69 -11.59
C THR A 31 60.97 4.95 -10.36
N VAL A 32 60.16 4.03 -9.81
CA VAL A 32 60.66 2.95 -8.97
C VAL A 32 60.69 1.70 -9.85
N ALA A 33 61.88 1.13 -10.03
CA ALA A 33 62.06 -0.08 -10.82
C ALA A 33 61.21 -1.23 -10.26
N GLU A 34 60.22 -1.68 -11.03
CA GLU A 34 59.54 -2.94 -10.76
C GLU A 34 60.54 -4.09 -10.85
N PRO A 35 60.71 -4.92 -9.82
CA PRO A 35 61.51 -6.11 -9.95
C PRO A 35 60.85 -7.03 -10.98
N GLN A 36 61.58 -7.39 -12.02
CA GLN A 36 61.20 -8.39 -13.01
C GLN A 36 60.82 -9.70 -12.29
N ARG A 37 59.52 -9.88 -12.01
CA ARG A 37 58.99 -11.19 -11.64
C ARG A 37 59.09 -12.05 -12.89
N LYS A 38 59.98 -13.05 -12.86
CA LYS A 38 59.98 -14.17 -13.82
C LYS A 38 58.55 -14.61 -14.05
N GLU A 39 58.07 -14.49 -15.30
CA GLU A 39 56.88 -15.17 -15.78
C GLU A 39 57.14 -16.68 -15.70
N ALA A 40 56.90 -17.26 -14.53
CA ALA A 40 56.65 -18.68 -14.43
C ALA A 40 55.44 -18.96 -15.33
N ALA A 41 55.56 -19.93 -16.23
CA ALA A 41 54.46 -20.41 -17.06
C ALA A 41 53.27 -20.75 -16.15
N ARG A 42 52.30 -19.83 -16.07
CA ARG A 42 51.13 -19.99 -15.23
C ARG A 42 50.24 -21.04 -15.87
N THR A 43 49.93 -22.08 -15.10
CA THR A 43 48.93 -23.08 -15.49
C THR A 43 47.65 -22.34 -15.88
N PRO A 44 47.05 -22.64 -17.05
CA PRO A 44 45.83 -21.97 -17.47
C PRO A 44 44.76 -22.14 -16.40
N PRO A 45 43.99 -21.09 -16.06
CA PRO A 45 43.03 -21.15 -14.98
C PRO A 45 41.97 -22.21 -15.28
N PRO A 46 41.58 -23.03 -14.29
CA PRO A 46 40.71 -24.17 -14.51
C PRO A 46 39.34 -23.73 -15.01
N PRO A 47 38.64 -24.57 -15.79
CA PRO A 47 37.31 -24.25 -16.32
C PRO A 47 36.24 -24.12 -15.21
N GLN A 48 36.51 -24.65 -14.02
CA GLN A 48 35.68 -24.57 -12.81
C GLN A 48 36.57 -24.33 -11.58
N LEU A 49 36.00 -23.77 -10.50
CA LEU A 49 36.71 -23.62 -9.24
C LEU A 49 36.80 -24.94 -8.47
N PRO A 50 37.90 -25.19 -7.75
CA PRO A 50 38.01 -26.35 -6.86
C PRO A 50 36.88 -26.40 -5.83
N GLY A 51 36.31 -27.59 -5.60
CA GLY A 51 35.22 -27.78 -4.63
C GLY A 51 33.84 -27.30 -5.11
N THR A 52 33.69 -27.03 -6.40
CA THR A 52 32.40 -26.64 -7.01
C THR A 52 32.04 -27.59 -8.14
N ASP A 53 30.74 -27.73 -8.40
CA ASP A 53 30.20 -28.47 -9.54
C ASP A 53 30.29 -27.63 -10.82
N PRO A 54 30.32 -28.25 -12.01
CA PRO A 54 30.31 -27.50 -13.27
C PRO A 54 28.96 -26.80 -13.48
N LEU A 55 28.98 -25.50 -13.78
CA LEU A 55 27.77 -24.75 -14.16
C LEU A 55 27.38 -25.05 -15.62
N THR A 56 26.44 -25.98 -15.79
CA THR A 56 25.94 -26.44 -17.10
C THR A 56 24.71 -25.69 -17.59
N ARG A 57 24.00 -24.99 -16.69
CA ARG A 57 22.78 -24.23 -16.99
C ARG A 57 23.06 -23.16 -18.06
N GLN A 58 22.11 -22.99 -18.97
CA GLN A 58 22.19 -22.11 -20.15
C GLN A 58 21.10 -21.02 -20.12
N GLY A 59 21.20 -20.05 -21.02
CA GLY A 59 20.28 -18.91 -21.12
C GLY A 59 20.64 -17.75 -20.19
N ASP A 60 19.72 -16.82 -19.99
CA ASP A 60 19.90 -15.70 -19.05
C ASP A 60 19.66 -16.18 -17.61
N LEU A 61 20.76 -16.51 -16.92
CA LEU A 61 20.73 -16.96 -15.53
C LEU A 61 20.23 -15.88 -14.56
N ALA A 62 20.41 -14.60 -14.88
CA ALA A 62 19.89 -13.52 -14.05
C ALA A 62 18.36 -13.42 -14.18
N ALA A 63 17.82 -13.57 -15.39
CA ALA A 63 16.36 -13.64 -15.60
C ALA A 63 15.75 -14.87 -14.91
N GLN A 64 16.40 -16.03 -15.02
CA GLN A 64 15.97 -17.26 -14.33
C GLN A 64 16.04 -17.13 -12.80
N MET A 65 17.04 -16.41 -12.27
CA MET A 65 17.13 -16.09 -10.84
C MET A 65 15.94 -15.23 -10.40
N VAL A 66 15.64 -14.16 -11.12
CA VAL A 66 14.49 -13.27 -10.83
C VAL A 66 13.18 -14.04 -10.87
N GLU A 67 13.00 -14.91 -11.87
CA GLU A 67 11.80 -15.74 -12.01
C GLU A 67 11.65 -16.77 -10.87
N GLY A 68 12.76 -17.37 -10.45
CA GLY A 68 12.80 -18.24 -9.28
C GLY A 68 12.41 -17.51 -8.00
N ILE A 69 12.95 -16.30 -7.78
CA ILE A 69 12.60 -15.44 -6.65
C ILE A 69 11.10 -15.08 -6.69
N ARG A 70 10.58 -14.67 -7.85
CA ARG A 70 9.15 -14.36 -8.04
C ARG A 70 8.28 -15.54 -7.63
N SER A 71 8.52 -16.71 -8.22
CA SER A 71 7.76 -17.93 -7.95
C SER A 71 7.81 -18.33 -6.47
N TYR A 72 8.98 -18.21 -5.83
CA TYR A 72 9.13 -18.48 -4.40
C TYR A 72 8.32 -17.50 -3.54
N LEU A 73 8.37 -16.20 -3.81
CA LEU A 73 7.64 -15.18 -3.05
C LEU A 73 6.13 -15.28 -3.24
N GLU A 74 5.65 -15.62 -4.44
CA GLU A 74 4.23 -15.91 -4.69
C GLU A 74 3.75 -17.13 -3.89
N ASN A 75 4.56 -18.18 -3.83
CA ASN A 75 4.27 -19.36 -3.00
C ASN A 75 4.26 -19.02 -1.49
N GLN A 76 5.20 -18.20 -1.02
CA GLN A 76 5.20 -17.73 0.38
C GLN A 76 3.96 -16.88 0.69
N THR A 77 3.55 -16.02 -0.24
CA THR A 77 2.34 -15.20 -0.11
C THR A 77 1.09 -16.06 -0.03
N THR A 78 0.98 -17.06 -0.91
CA THR A 78 -0.14 -18.02 -0.89
C THR A 78 -0.17 -18.82 0.42
N GLY A 79 0.98 -19.34 0.86
CA GLY A 79 1.11 -20.08 2.12
C GLY A 79 1.00 -19.22 3.38
N SER A 80 0.99 -17.88 3.27
CA SER A 80 0.83 -16.99 4.43
C SER A 80 -0.51 -17.20 5.13
N VAL A 81 -1.57 -17.52 4.38
CA VAL A 81 -2.93 -17.72 4.86
C VAL A 81 -3.00 -18.74 6.01
N GLU A 82 -2.34 -19.89 5.83
CA GLU A 82 -2.32 -20.97 6.83
C GLU A 82 -1.50 -20.60 8.07
N LYS A 83 -0.53 -19.70 7.93
CA LYS A 83 0.37 -19.26 9.00
C LYS A 83 -0.18 -18.11 9.82
N ARG A 84 -1.10 -17.30 9.28
CA ARG A 84 -1.65 -16.13 10.00
C ARG A 84 -2.23 -16.51 11.34
N GLY A 85 -2.95 -17.63 11.43
CA GLY A 85 -3.66 -18.06 12.65
C GLY A 85 -2.79 -18.10 13.92
N VAL A 86 -1.49 -18.43 13.80
CA VAL A 86 -0.59 -18.50 14.97
C VAL A 86 -0.17 -17.13 15.51
N LEU A 87 -0.37 -16.05 14.73
CA LEU A 87 -0.07 -14.67 15.12
C LEU A 87 -1.24 -14.02 15.88
N TRP A 88 -2.30 -14.78 16.18
CA TRP A 88 -3.50 -14.30 16.85
C TRP A 88 -3.79 -15.14 18.09
N ASN A 89 -3.98 -14.46 19.23
CA ASN A 89 -4.40 -15.08 20.49
C ASN A 89 -5.84 -14.68 20.83
N ARG A 90 -6.80 -15.06 19.97
CA ARG A 90 -8.20 -14.63 20.08
C ARG A 90 -8.90 -15.28 21.28
N ASP A 91 -9.46 -14.45 22.15
CA ASP A 91 -10.30 -14.88 23.27
C ASP A 91 -11.78 -14.74 22.88
N TYR A 92 -12.49 -15.87 22.75
CA TYR A 92 -13.90 -15.89 22.37
C TYR A 92 -14.86 -15.95 23.57
N SER A 93 -14.37 -15.80 24.81
CA SER A 93 -15.19 -15.93 26.03
C SER A 93 -16.26 -14.84 26.17
N SER A 94 -16.02 -13.65 25.63
CA SER A 94 -16.99 -12.55 25.56
C SER A 94 -16.58 -11.52 24.51
N PRO A 95 -17.50 -10.65 24.05
CA PRO A 95 -17.18 -9.48 23.21
C PRO A 95 -16.01 -8.63 23.74
N ALA A 96 -16.01 -8.31 25.03
CA ALA A 96 -14.97 -7.47 25.64
C ALA A 96 -13.61 -8.18 25.73
N ALA A 97 -13.61 -9.49 26.03
CA ALA A 97 -12.39 -10.29 26.03
C ALA A 97 -11.82 -10.41 24.61
N TYR A 98 -12.68 -10.62 23.61
CA TYR A 98 -12.29 -10.65 22.21
C TYR A 98 -11.63 -9.34 21.77
N GLU A 99 -12.29 -8.21 22.01
CA GLU A 99 -11.75 -6.88 21.68
C GLU A 99 -10.39 -6.64 22.33
N SER A 100 -10.23 -7.01 23.60
CA SER A 100 -8.96 -6.89 24.33
C SER A 100 -7.88 -7.80 23.73
N SER A 101 -8.25 -9.02 23.35
CA SER A 101 -7.32 -10.03 22.81
C SER A 101 -6.77 -9.68 21.43
N VAL A 102 -7.54 -8.95 20.61
CA VAL A 102 -7.14 -8.51 19.26
C VAL A 102 -6.59 -7.08 19.20
N ALA A 103 -6.52 -6.38 20.35
CA ALA A 103 -6.01 -5.02 20.41
C ALA A 103 -4.56 -4.88 19.88
N PRO A 104 -3.62 -5.80 20.13
CA PRO A 104 -2.28 -5.73 19.54
C PRO A 104 -2.29 -5.80 18.01
N GLN A 105 -3.13 -6.66 17.42
CA GLN A 105 -3.28 -6.77 15.97
C GLN A 105 -3.92 -5.51 15.39
N ARG A 106 -4.89 -4.90 16.09
CA ARG A 106 -5.46 -3.61 15.70
C ARG A 106 -4.41 -2.50 15.69
N GLU A 107 -3.57 -2.43 16.72
CA GLU A 107 -2.51 -1.42 16.78
C GLU A 107 -1.44 -1.65 15.72
N ARG A 108 -1.04 -2.91 15.48
CA ARG A 108 -0.16 -3.27 14.36
C ARG A 108 -0.76 -2.83 13.03
N PHE A 109 -2.05 -3.12 12.81
CA PHE A 109 -2.76 -2.73 11.61
C PHE A 109 -2.76 -1.20 11.42
N ARG A 110 -3.13 -0.43 12.45
CA ARG A 110 -3.08 1.05 12.44
C ARG A 110 -1.71 1.57 12.06
N ARG A 111 -0.66 0.99 12.62
CA ARG A 111 0.73 1.36 12.33
C ARG A 111 1.10 1.11 10.86
N ILE A 112 0.86 -0.09 10.32
CA ILE A 112 1.29 -0.43 8.95
C ILE A 112 0.52 0.35 7.87
N ILE A 113 -0.73 0.75 8.14
CA ILE A 113 -1.48 1.62 7.23
C ILE A 113 -1.14 3.11 7.39
N GLY A 114 -0.30 3.48 8.37
CA GLY A 114 0.14 4.86 8.59
C GLY A 114 -0.80 5.73 9.44
N VAL A 115 -1.70 5.14 10.23
CA VAL A 115 -2.57 5.84 11.19
C VAL A 115 -1.83 6.02 12.52
N ILE A 116 -0.76 6.80 12.48
CA ILE A 116 0.17 7.02 13.60
C ILE A 116 0.17 8.46 14.13
N ASP A 117 -0.29 9.41 13.32
CA ASP A 117 -0.30 10.82 13.67
C ASP A 117 -1.51 11.18 14.55
N PRO A 118 -1.35 12.06 15.55
CA PRO A 118 -2.46 12.53 16.35
C PRO A 118 -3.39 13.40 15.50
N ARG A 119 -4.70 13.13 15.56
CA ARG A 119 -5.70 13.98 14.90
C ARG A 119 -5.94 15.26 15.68
N ILE A 120 -6.30 16.33 14.97
CA ILE A 120 -6.66 17.61 15.56
C ILE A 120 -8.10 17.55 16.09
N PRO A 121 -8.34 17.81 17.39
CA PRO A 121 -9.69 17.85 17.94
C PRO A 121 -10.46 19.07 17.42
N PHE A 122 -11.75 18.89 17.17
CA PHE A 122 -12.68 19.97 16.82
C PHE A 122 -14.10 19.64 17.31
N SER A 123 -14.94 20.67 17.44
CA SER A 123 -16.31 20.54 17.97
C SER A 123 -17.37 20.38 16.88
N VAL A 124 -17.22 21.08 15.75
CA VAL A 124 -18.16 21.05 14.63
C VAL A 124 -17.42 21.37 13.32
N PRO A 125 -17.79 20.75 12.18
CA PRO A 125 -17.27 21.14 10.88
C PRO A 125 -17.63 22.59 10.54
N ASN A 126 -16.74 23.27 9.84
CA ASN A 126 -17.00 24.59 9.29
C ASN A 126 -17.82 24.48 8.00
N LEU A 127 -18.77 25.39 7.82
CA LEU A 127 -19.47 25.55 6.54
C LEU A 127 -18.56 26.27 5.54
N GLU A 128 -18.46 25.74 4.32
CA GLU A 128 -17.76 26.38 3.21
C GLU A 128 -18.77 27.16 2.37
N ILE A 129 -18.82 28.49 2.59
CA ILE A 129 -19.77 29.39 1.93
C ILE A 129 -18.97 30.45 1.16
N PRO A 130 -19.05 30.48 -0.19
CA PRO A 130 -18.52 31.59 -0.96
C PRO A 130 -19.18 32.91 -0.55
N LEU A 131 -18.44 34.03 -0.57
CA LEU A 131 -19.01 35.34 -0.28
C LEU A 131 -20.15 35.64 -1.28
N GLY A 132 -21.35 35.91 -0.76
CA GLY A 132 -22.56 36.12 -1.56
C GLY A 132 -23.20 34.84 -2.11
N GLY A 133 -22.68 33.66 -1.76
CA GLY A 133 -23.22 32.36 -2.15
C GLY A 133 -24.28 31.82 -1.18
N HIS A 134 -24.83 30.65 -1.53
CA HIS A 134 -25.79 29.93 -0.70
C HIS A 134 -25.08 29.10 0.38
N SER A 135 -25.60 29.13 1.62
CA SER A 135 -25.14 28.24 2.69
C SER A 135 -25.57 26.81 2.46
N VAL A 136 -26.80 26.62 1.97
CA VAL A 136 -27.35 25.33 1.53
C VAL A 136 -26.90 25.05 0.10
N VAL A 137 -26.30 23.90 -0.11
CA VAL A 137 -25.83 23.41 -1.41
C VAL A 137 -27.00 22.87 -2.24
N ALA A 138 -27.88 22.12 -1.59
CA ALA A 138 -29.06 21.52 -2.19
C ALA A 138 -30.02 21.05 -1.09
N SER A 139 -31.25 20.73 -1.47
CA SER A 139 -32.21 20.05 -0.61
C SER A 139 -32.76 18.83 -1.33
N GLY A 140 -32.92 17.73 -0.61
CA GLY A 140 -33.60 16.53 -1.08
C GLY A 140 -34.85 16.23 -0.24
N ASP A 141 -35.47 15.08 -0.50
CA ASP A 141 -36.67 14.66 0.22
C ASP A 141 -36.32 14.28 1.68
N GLY A 142 -36.50 15.23 2.60
CA GLY A 142 -36.30 15.04 4.04
C GLY A 142 -34.90 15.33 4.57
N TYR A 143 -34.01 15.93 3.78
CA TYR A 143 -32.66 16.31 4.20
C TYR A 143 -32.13 17.56 3.47
N THR A 144 -31.14 18.21 4.08
CA THR A 144 -30.44 19.38 3.54
C THR A 144 -28.96 19.07 3.32
N VAL A 145 -28.39 19.59 2.24
CA VAL A 145 -26.98 19.37 1.85
C VAL A 145 -26.16 20.62 2.17
N TRP A 146 -25.06 20.43 2.86
CA TRP A 146 -24.09 21.47 3.21
C TRP A 146 -22.71 21.13 2.65
N SER A 147 -21.94 22.14 2.23
CA SER A 147 -20.52 21.99 1.94
C SER A 147 -19.74 22.22 3.24
N VAL A 148 -18.92 21.26 3.65
CA VAL A 148 -18.25 21.29 4.96
C VAL A 148 -16.75 21.02 4.86
N ARG A 149 -16.01 21.58 5.83
CA ARG A 149 -14.58 21.35 6.06
C ARG A 149 -14.33 21.06 7.54
N TRP A 150 -13.47 20.09 7.86
CA TRP A 150 -13.06 19.82 9.23
C TRP A 150 -11.56 19.51 9.31
N PRO A 151 -10.87 19.93 10.40
CA PRO A 151 -9.45 19.66 10.56
C PRO A 151 -9.18 18.18 10.84
N VAL A 152 -8.02 17.69 10.39
CA VAL A 152 -7.64 16.28 10.52
C VAL A 152 -6.23 16.14 11.07
N LEU A 153 -5.22 16.62 10.33
CA LEU A 153 -3.81 16.66 10.74
C LEU A 153 -3.30 18.10 10.58
N GLU A 154 -2.10 18.39 11.06
CA GLU A 154 -1.55 19.74 10.96
C GLU A 154 -1.40 20.20 9.49
N GLY A 155 -2.23 21.17 9.08
CA GLY A 155 -2.30 21.65 7.71
C GLY A 155 -3.01 20.71 6.73
N VAL A 156 -3.73 19.70 7.25
CA VAL A 156 -4.62 18.83 6.48
C VAL A 156 -6.02 18.90 7.05
N ASP A 157 -6.93 19.37 6.21
CA ASP A 157 -8.37 19.29 6.44
C ASP A 157 -8.96 18.17 5.58
N ALA A 158 -10.13 17.69 5.98
CA ALA A 158 -11.03 17.00 5.09
C ALA A 158 -12.12 17.96 4.62
N GLU A 159 -12.53 17.82 3.37
CA GLU A 159 -13.56 18.63 2.75
C GLU A 159 -14.55 17.75 2.00
N GLY A 160 -15.83 18.12 2.02
CA GLY A 160 -16.87 17.26 1.47
C GLY A 160 -18.27 17.83 1.58
N LEU A 161 -19.26 16.93 1.61
CA LEU A 161 -20.66 17.26 1.82
C LEU A 161 -21.16 16.66 3.13
N LEU A 162 -22.09 17.35 3.79
CA LEU A 162 -22.87 16.85 4.91
C LEU A 162 -24.35 16.87 4.50
N LEU A 163 -25.00 15.71 4.55
CA LEU A 163 -26.44 15.54 4.35
C LEU A 163 -27.06 15.40 5.73
N GLU A 164 -27.82 16.41 6.13
CA GLU A 164 -28.46 16.45 7.44
C GLU A 164 -29.97 16.22 7.29
N PRO A 165 -30.53 15.17 7.93
CA PRO A 165 -31.96 14.92 7.88
C PRO A 165 -32.73 16.03 8.61
N ALA A 166 -33.97 16.28 8.19
CA ALA A 166 -34.83 17.29 8.80
C ALA A 166 -35.18 16.97 10.27
N ASP A 167 -35.30 15.68 10.59
CA ASP A 167 -35.56 15.18 11.93
C ASP A 167 -34.27 14.73 12.63
N THR A 168 -34.38 14.35 13.91
CA THR A 168 -33.23 13.80 14.64
C THR A 168 -32.67 12.57 13.90
N PRO A 169 -31.36 12.54 13.56
CA PRO A 169 -30.79 11.46 12.77
C PRO A 169 -31.00 10.09 13.41
N LEU A 170 -31.35 9.09 12.60
CA LEU A 170 -31.41 7.69 13.02
C LEU A 170 -30.00 7.17 13.36
N ALA A 171 -29.05 7.45 12.48
CA ALA A 171 -27.65 7.08 12.56
C ALA A 171 -26.77 8.15 11.92
N ARG A 172 -25.46 8.06 12.14
CA ARG A 172 -24.45 8.94 11.56
C ARG A 172 -23.52 8.12 10.70
N VAL A 173 -23.45 8.41 9.41
CA VAL A 173 -22.73 7.58 8.44
C VAL A 173 -21.65 8.40 7.75
N VAL A 174 -20.42 7.88 7.71
CA VAL A 174 -19.43 8.37 6.75
C VAL A 174 -19.58 7.55 5.47
N ALA A 175 -19.96 8.19 4.36
CA ALA A 175 -20.18 7.54 3.07
C ALA A 175 -19.02 7.85 2.12
N LEU A 176 -18.34 6.81 1.62
CA LEU A 176 -17.08 6.91 0.91
C LEU A 176 -17.22 6.46 -0.55
N PRO A 177 -17.16 7.40 -1.51
CA PRO A 177 -17.20 7.05 -2.94
C PRO A 177 -15.96 6.23 -3.37
N ASP A 178 -15.97 5.69 -4.59
CA ASP A 178 -14.69 5.32 -5.22
C ASP A 178 -13.85 6.59 -5.48
N ALA A 179 -12.52 6.47 -5.59
CA ALA A 179 -11.62 7.61 -5.69
C ALA A 179 -11.91 8.56 -6.87
N ASP A 180 -12.51 8.06 -7.95
CA ASP A 180 -12.83 8.89 -9.12
C ASP A 180 -14.26 9.46 -9.10
N TRP A 181 -15.02 9.21 -8.04
CA TRP A 181 -16.35 9.78 -7.83
C TRP A 181 -16.27 10.95 -6.84
N SER A 182 -16.78 12.12 -7.24
CA SER A 182 -16.88 13.24 -6.32
C SER A 182 -18.03 13.05 -5.32
N PRO A 183 -18.00 13.70 -4.14
CA PRO A 183 -19.15 13.77 -3.25
C PRO A 183 -20.45 14.18 -3.96
N GLU A 184 -20.38 15.14 -4.89
CA GLU A 184 -21.52 15.62 -5.68
C GLU A 184 -22.11 14.53 -6.58
N MET A 185 -21.27 13.71 -7.22
CA MET A 185 -21.72 12.58 -8.03
C MET A 185 -22.48 11.56 -7.16
N LEU A 186 -21.94 11.25 -5.97
CA LEU A 186 -22.53 10.26 -5.06
C LEU A 186 -23.90 10.66 -4.50
N VAL A 187 -24.28 11.93 -4.59
CA VAL A 187 -25.59 12.43 -4.16
C VAL A 187 -26.48 12.90 -5.31
N GLY A 188 -26.02 12.76 -6.56
CA GLY A 188 -26.77 13.13 -7.75
C GLY A 188 -26.76 14.63 -8.11
N LEU A 189 -25.86 15.42 -7.52
CA LEU A 189 -25.65 16.83 -7.87
C LEU A 189 -24.75 17.01 -9.11
N ALA A 190 -24.03 15.97 -9.49
CA ALA A 190 -23.24 15.89 -10.71
C ALA A 190 -23.49 14.56 -11.44
N PRO A 191 -23.36 14.52 -12.78
CA PRO A 191 -23.51 13.28 -13.54
C PRO A 191 -22.35 12.31 -13.27
N GLY A 192 -22.53 11.03 -13.55
CA GLY A 192 -21.48 10.00 -13.50
C GLY A 192 -21.80 8.81 -12.60
N VAL A 193 -22.77 8.94 -11.70
CA VAL A 193 -23.22 7.87 -10.80
C VAL A 193 -24.72 7.66 -10.96
N PRO A 194 -25.19 6.44 -11.32
CA PRO A 194 -26.61 6.17 -11.48
C PRO A 194 -27.35 6.25 -10.13
N SER A 195 -28.66 6.51 -10.16
CA SER A 195 -29.43 6.83 -8.93
C SER A 195 -29.43 5.70 -7.91
N GLU A 196 -29.42 4.45 -8.37
CA GLU A 196 -29.29 3.26 -7.54
C GLU A 196 -27.94 3.19 -6.81
N ALA A 197 -26.86 3.72 -7.39
CA ALA A 197 -25.52 3.74 -6.81
C ALA A 197 -25.25 4.97 -5.91
N GLN A 198 -26.19 5.91 -5.82
CA GLN A 198 -26.09 7.12 -4.99
C GLN A 198 -26.36 6.80 -3.50
N PHE A 199 -25.61 5.85 -2.92
CA PHE A 199 -25.89 5.31 -1.60
C PHE A 199 -25.85 6.35 -0.48
N ALA A 200 -25.03 7.41 -0.60
CA ALA A 200 -25.00 8.48 0.39
C ALA A 200 -26.32 9.25 0.45
N ARG A 201 -26.89 9.57 -0.71
CA ARG A 201 -28.22 10.16 -0.82
C ARG A 201 -29.30 9.22 -0.31
N ARG A 202 -29.26 7.94 -0.72
CA ARG A 202 -30.26 6.94 -0.29
C ARG A 202 -30.26 6.73 1.22
N LEU A 203 -29.10 6.77 1.87
CA LEU A 203 -28.97 6.73 3.33
C LEU A 203 -29.55 7.98 4.00
N ALA A 204 -29.34 9.17 3.44
CA ALA A 204 -29.94 10.40 3.97
C ALA A 204 -31.47 10.37 3.86
N GLU A 205 -32.02 9.80 2.78
CA GLU A 205 -33.47 9.58 2.60
C GLU A 205 -34.04 8.56 3.62
N GLN A 206 -33.20 7.73 4.24
CA GLN A 206 -33.57 6.88 5.39
C GLN A 206 -33.46 7.58 6.75
N GLY A 207 -33.14 8.87 6.79
CA GLY A 207 -33.00 9.65 8.03
C GLY A 207 -31.63 9.56 8.69
N CYS A 208 -30.58 9.14 7.96
CA CYS A 208 -29.21 9.20 8.45
C CYS A 208 -28.61 10.60 8.23
N ALA A 209 -27.78 11.06 9.16
CA ALA A 209 -26.84 12.14 8.89
C ALA A 209 -25.63 11.55 8.17
N VAL A 210 -25.32 12.04 6.96
CA VAL A 210 -24.30 11.44 6.09
C VAL A 210 -23.19 12.44 5.79
N LEU A 211 -21.96 12.10 6.18
CA LEU A 211 -20.75 12.86 5.88
C LEU A 211 -19.99 12.20 4.72
N ILE A 212 -19.66 12.98 3.69
CA ILE A 212 -19.09 12.48 2.43
C ILE A 212 -17.77 13.21 2.15
N PRO A 213 -16.62 12.68 2.56
CA PRO A 213 -15.33 13.31 2.28
C PRO A 213 -14.94 13.19 0.81
N THR A 214 -14.16 14.16 0.33
CA THR A 214 -13.47 14.09 -0.97
C THR A 214 -12.26 13.17 -0.84
N LEU A 215 -12.18 12.17 -1.72
CA LEU A 215 -11.02 11.28 -1.85
C LEU A 215 -10.06 11.78 -2.93
N ILE A 216 -8.78 11.45 -2.79
CA ILE A 216 -7.78 11.72 -3.82
C ILE A 216 -8.03 10.80 -5.02
N ASN A 217 -8.26 11.40 -6.18
CA ASN A 217 -8.60 10.66 -7.40
C ASN A 217 -7.38 10.09 -8.13
N ARG A 218 -7.62 9.38 -9.25
CA ARG A 218 -6.59 8.71 -10.04
C ARG A 218 -6.13 9.50 -11.26
N ALA A 219 -6.55 10.76 -11.40
CA ALA A 219 -5.97 11.66 -12.39
C ALA A 219 -4.48 11.93 -12.08
N CYS A 220 -3.70 12.39 -13.07
CA CYS A 220 -2.27 12.68 -12.90
C CYS A 220 -1.93 14.17 -13.10
N ILE A 221 -2.93 15.03 -13.23
CA ILE A 221 -2.77 16.41 -13.69
C ILE A 221 -1.78 17.23 -12.86
N TRP A 222 -1.69 17.01 -11.54
CA TRP A 222 -0.81 17.74 -10.61
C TRP A 222 0.40 16.94 -10.11
N SER A 223 0.59 15.72 -10.61
CA SER A 223 1.65 14.83 -10.15
C SER A 223 3.01 15.23 -10.73
N GLY A 224 3.77 16.04 -10.00
CA GLY A 224 5.12 16.44 -10.38
C GLY A 224 5.54 17.76 -9.77
N ASN A 225 6.53 18.40 -10.40
CA ASN A 225 7.04 19.71 -10.03
C ASN A 225 6.92 20.67 -11.23
N GLU A 226 5.93 21.55 -11.18
CA GLU A 226 5.68 22.57 -12.21
C GLU A 226 6.84 23.56 -12.35
N GLN A 227 7.47 23.97 -11.23
CA GLN A 227 8.59 24.93 -11.25
C GLN A 227 9.81 24.39 -12.02
N LEU A 228 10.01 23.07 -11.97
CA LEU A 228 11.08 22.40 -12.72
C LEU A 228 10.64 21.93 -14.11
N GLY A 229 9.39 22.15 -14.51
CA GLY A 229 8.82 21.60 -15.74
C GLY A 229 8.86 20.06 -15.78
N LYS A 230 8.78 19.39 -14.62
CA LYS A 230 8.86 17.93 -14.48
C LYS A 230 7.53 17.38 -13.98
N LEU A 231 6.61 17.13 -14.91
CA LEU A 231 5.35 16.44 -14.63
C LEU A 231 5.48 14.94 -14.93
N THR A 232 4.65 14.12 -14.28
CA THR A 232 4.66 12.65 -14.39
C THR A 232 3.29 12.14 -14.77
N ASN A 233 3.21 10.88 -15.20
CA ASN A 233 1.93 10.16 -15.37
C ASN A 233 1.45 9.43 -14.10
N LEU A 234 2.07 9.69 -12.93
CA LEU A 234 1.65 9.13 -11.65
C LEU A 234 0.23 9.58 -11.32
N THR A 235 -0.65 8.65 -10.95
CA THR A 235 -1.95 9.05 -10.36
C THR A 235 -1.71 9.91 -9.12
N HIS A 236 -2.63 10.82 -8.77
CA HIS A 236 -2.47 11.64 -7.56
C HIS A 236 -2.33 10.76 -6.31
N ARG A 237 -3.04 9.62 -6.28
CA ARG A 237 -2.92 8.62 -5.21
C ARG A 237 -1.51 8.02 -5.14
N GLU A 238 -0.98 7.55 -6.27
CA GLU A 238 0.37 6.98 -6.33
C GLU A 238 1.44 8.03 -5.99
N TYR A 239 1.29 9.26 -6.46
CA TYR A 239 2.21 10.35 -6.17
C TYR A 239 2.35 10.58 -4.66
N VAL A 240 1.22 10.71 -3.94
CA VAL A 240 1.19 10.83 -2.48
C VAL A 240 1.71 9.56 -1.81
N CYS A 241 1.33 8.37 -2.29
CA CYS A 241 1.77 7.10 -1.75
C CYS A 241 3.29 6.95 -1.77
N ARG A 242 3.94 7.25 -2.91
CA ARG A 242 5.40 7.15 -3.05
C ARG A 242 6.14 8.08 -2.08
N MET A 243 5.65 9.30 -1.88
CA MET A 243 6.25 10.22 -0.90
C MET A 243 6.03 9.74 0.54
N ALA A 244 4.85 9.20 0.84
CA ALA A 244 4.50 8.75 2.19
C ALA A 244 5.23 7.47 2.60
N TYR A 245 5.48 6.57 1.64
CA TYR A 245 6.11 5.26 1.87
C TYR A 245 7.47 5.40 2.56
N GLU A 246 8.33 6.30 2.07
CA GLU A 246 9.69 6.53 2.58
C GLU A 246 9.73 6.98 4.05
N ILE A 247 8.61 7.50 4.57
CA ILE A 247 8.48 7.99 5.94
C ILE A 247 7.52 7.13 6.78
N GLY A 248 7.28 5.88 6.36
CA GLY A 248 6.47 4.91 7.10
C GLY A 248 4.98 5.28 7.16
N ARG A 249 4.48 5.99 6.15
CA ARG A 249 3.07 6.38 6.03
C ARG A 249 2.48 5.88 4.71
N HIS A 250 1.16 5.97 4.61
CA HIS A 250 0.44 5.51 3.43
C HIS A 250 -0.77 6.40 3.15
N ILE A 251 -1.15 6.56 1.88
CA ILE A 251 -2.33 7.36 1.52
C ILE A 251 -3.62 6.81 2.13
N ILE A 252 -3.72 5.48 2.23
CA ILE A 252 -4.81 4.81 2.96
C ILE A 252 -4.90 5.35 4.40
N GLY A 253 -3.77 5.44 5.11
CA GLY A 253 -3.75 5.99 6.47
C GLY A 253 -4.20 7.44 6.54
N TYR A 254 -3.77 8.28 5.61
CA TYR A 254 -4.22 9.67 5.55
C TYR A 254 -5.73 9.79 5.35
N GLU A 255 -6.31 9.01 4.43
CA GLU A 255 -7.75 9.06 4.19
C GLU A 255 -8.55 8.38 5.31
N VAL A 256 -8.04 7.31 5.93
CA VAL A 256 -8.60 6.74 7.16
C VAL A 256 -8.61 7.80 8.27
N GLN A 257 -7.55 8.58 8.44
CA GLN A 257 -7.54 9.67 9.43
C GLN A 257 -8.64 10.70 9.16
N LYS A 258 -8.94 11.02 7.89
CA LYS A 258 -10.07 11.89 7.53
C LYS A 258 -11.42 11.30 7.95
N VAL A 259 -11.61 10.00 7.75
CA VAL A 259 -12.79 9.26 8.19
C VAL A 259 -12.90 9.29 9.72
N LEU A 260 -11.80 8.97 10.42
CA LEU A 260 -11.78 8.90 11.87
C LEU A 260 -11.98 10.27 12.54
N ALA A 261 -11.55 11.37 11.91
CA ALA A 261 -11.88 12.72 12.36
C ALA A 261 -13.40 12.99 12.29
N GLY A 262 -14.08 12.49 11.24
CA GLY A 262 -15.54 12.52 11.17
C GLY A 262 -16.21 11.68 12.27
N VAL A 263 -15.67 10.50 12.55
CA VAL A 263 -16.12 9.63 13.66
C VAL A 263 -15.91 10.30 15.03
N ASP A 264 -14.79 10.99 15.23
CA ASP A 264 -14.49 11.75 16.45
C ASP A 264 -15.56 12.81 16.71
N TRP A 265 -15.98 13.54 15.68
CA TRP A 265 -17.06 14.51 15.77
C TRP A 265 -18.41 13.83 16.05
N PHE A 266 -18.77 12.81 15.27
CA PHE A 266 -20.05 12.09 15.45
C PHE A 266 -20.21 11.48 16.84
N SER A 267 -19.12 11.05 17.48
CA SER A 267 -19.10 10.52 18.85
C SER A 267 -19.45 11.58 19.92
N GLN A 268 -19.15 12.85 19.63
CA GLN A 268 -19.39 13.97 20.53
C GLN A 268 -20.81 14.55 20.37
N CYS A 269 -21.43 14.37 19.20
CA CYS A 269 -22.77 14.88 18.91
C CYS A 269 -23.85 14.30 19.84
N ARG A 270 -24.88 15.11 20.12
CA ARG A 270 -26.03 14.73 20.96
C ARG A 270 -27.37 14.92 20.20
N PRO A 271 -28.36 14.03 20.39
CA PRO A 271 -28.30 12.78 21.16
C PRO A 271 -27.29 11.79 20.54
N ALA A 272 -26.80 10.84 21.34
CA ALA A 272 -25.92 9.79 20.84
C ALA A 272 -26.68 8.92 19.82
N ARG A 273 -26.03 8.57 18.71
CA ARG A 273 -26.59 7.78 17.61
C ARG A 273 -25.54 6.82 17.07
N PRO A 274 -25.94 5.64 16.57
CA PRO A 274 -25.02 4.68 15.97
C PRO A 274 -24.18 5.30 14.86
N ILE A 275 -22.89 4.97 14.85
CA ILE A 275 -21.95 5.44 13.82
C ILE A 275 -21.67 4.32 12.83
N ALA A 276 -21.79 4.61 11.54
CA ALA A 276 -21.50 3.67 10.47
C ALA A 276 -20.50 4.24 9.47
N VAL A 277 -19.85 3.35 8.73
CA VAL A 277 -19.09 3.72 7.53
C VAL A 277 -19.50 2.82 6.37
N MET A 278 -19.77 3.40 5.21
CA MET A 278 -20.06 2.66 4.00
C MET A 278 -19.18 3.16 2.87
N GLY A 279 -18.70 2.27 2.01
CA GLY A 279 -18.04 2.74 0.80
C GLY A 279 -17.96 1.73 -0.33
N TYR A 280 -17.57 2.24 -1.48
CA TYR A 280 -17.45 1.51 -2.74
C TYR A 280 -16.03 1.67 -3.34
N GLY A 281 -15.43 0.60 -3.87
CA GLY A 281 -14.11 0.66 -4.52
C GLY A 281 -13.01 1.08 -3.53
N GLU A 282 -12.29 2.18 -3.79
CA GLU A 282 -11.37 2.74 -2.77
C GLU A 282 -12.12 3.17 -1.51
N GLY A 283 -13.34 3.69 -1.63
CA GLY A 283 -14.16 3.98 -0.46
C GLY A 283 -14.53 2.72 0.31
N GLY A 284 -14.69 1.58 -0.38
CA GLY A 284 -14.91 0.27 0.24
C GLY A 284 -13.69 -0.17 1.06
N LEU A 285 -12.49 -0.04 0.48
CA LEU A 285 -11.22 -0.23 1.20
C LEU A 285 -11.17 0.66 2.45
N LEU A 286 -11.39 1.96 2.29
CA LEU A 286 -11.29 2.92 3.39
C LEU A 286 -12.34 2.70 4.47
N ALA A 287 -13.57 2.32 4.10
CA ALA A 287 -14.63 1.96 5.04
C ALA A 287 -14.21 0.76 5.89
N PHE A 288 -13.73 -0.29 5.21
CA PHE A 288 -13.28 -1.52 5.84
C PHE A 288 -12.11 -1.27 6.79
N TYR A 289 -11.08 -0.55 6.32
CA TYR A 289 -9.88 -0.26 7.10
C TYR A 289 -10.18 0.68 8.26
N SER A 290 -11.09 1.65 8.10
CA SER A 290 -11.51 2.52 9.21
C SER A 290 -12.20 1.72 10.31
N ALA A 291 -13.12 0.82 9.95
CA ALA A 291 -13.81 -0.04 10.89
C ALA A 291 -12.89 -1.05 11.59
N ALA A 292 -11.89 -1.57 10.87
CA ALA A 292 -10.84 -2.41 11.44
C ALA A 292 -9.86 -1.61 12.33
N ALA A 293 -9.72 -0.29 12.16
CA ALA A 293 -8.83 0.55 12.96
C ALA A 293 -9.49 1.19 14.20
N GLU A 294 -10.82 1.30 14.23
CA GLU A 294 -11.58 2.07 15.21
C GLU A 294 -12.82 1.30 15.68
N THR A 295 -12.99 1.15 16.99
CA THR A 295 -14.06 0.35 17.61
C THR A 295 -15.40 1.08 17.73
N ARG A 296 -15.40 2.43 17.70
CA ARG A 296 -16.64 3.25 17.77
C ARG A 296 -17.54 3.13 16.53
N ILE A 297 -17.07 2.55 15.43
CA ILE A 297 -17.88 2.32 14.23
C ILE A 297 -18.71 1.04 14.44
N GLU A 298 -20.02 1.18 14.61
CA GLU A 298 -20.93 0.09 15.01
C GLU A 298 -21.38 -0.80 13.83
N ALA A 299 -21.45 -0.24 12.62
CA ALA A 299 -21.79 -0.98 11.41
C ALA A 299 -20.96 -0.52 10.20
N THR A 300 -20.59 -1.44 9.32
CA THR A 300 -19.80 -1.16 8.13
C THR A 300 -20.34 -1.86 6.91
N CYS A 301 -20.43 -1.17 5.78
CA CYS A 301 -20.76 -1.77 4.49
C CYS A 301 -19.60 -1.59 3.49
N VAL A 302 -19.10 -2.69 2.96
CA VAL A 302 -17.96 -2.75 2.04
C VAL A 302 -18.45 -3.26 0.69
N SER A 303 -18.44 -2.40 -0.32
CA SER A 303 -18.91 -2.73 -1.67
C SER A 303 -17.79 -2.70 -2.70
N GLY A 304 -17.74 -3.71 -3.56
CA GLY A 304 -16.83 -3.77 -4.70
C GLY A 304 -15.33 -3.75 -4.36
N TYR A 305 -14.95 -4.26 -3.18
CA TYR A 305 -13.57 -4.30 -2.69
C TYR A 305 -13.18 -5.64 -2.06
N PHE A 306 -13.96 -6.14 -1.11
CA PHE A 306 -13.63 -7.27 -0.23
C PHE A 306 -13.35 -8.56 -1.02
N GLN A 307 -12.16 -9.15 -0.87
CA GLN A 307 -11.77 -10.41 -1.53
C GLN A 307 -10.44 -10.96 -0.95
N ALA A 308 -10.03 -12.14 -1.41
CA ALA A 308 -8.68 -12.65 -1.17
C ALA A 308 -7.60 -11.63 -1.61
N ARG A 309 -6.57 -11.41 -0.79
CA ARG A 309 -5.60 -10.30 -0.96
C ARG A 309 -4.21 -10.75 -1.39
N GLU A 310 -3.99 -12.04 -1.58
CA GLU A 310 -2.69 -12.66 -1.92
C GLU A 310 -2.14 -12.16 -3.27
N SER A 311 -3.00 -11.60 -4.12
CA SER A 311 -2.63 -10.98 -5.41
C SER A 311 -2.58 -9.45 -5.37
N VAL A 312 -2.58 -8.80 -4.20
CA VAL A 312 -2.55 -7.32 -4.09
C VAL A 312 -1.35 -6.67 -4.77
N TRP A 313 -0.25 -7.40 -4.96
CA TRP A 313 0.93 -6.91 -5.70
C TRP A 313 0.64 -6.61 -7.18
N GLN A 314 -0.47 -7.12 -7.74
CA GLN A 314 -0.94 -6.81 -9.09
C GLN A 314 -1.82 -5.55 -9.15
N GLU A 315 -2.25 -5.05 -7.99
CA GLU A 315 -3.06 -3.85 -7.88
C GLU A 315 -2.19 -2.59 -7.93
N PRO A 316 -2.77 -1.40 -8.17
CA PRO A 316 -2.01 -0.16 -8.15
C PRO A 316 -1.24 0.04 -6.85
N LEU A 317 -0.04 0.62 -6.95
CA LEU A 317 0.90 0.75 -5.83
C LEU A 317 0.27 1.37 -4.57
N TYR A 318 -0.69 2.30 -4.72
CA TYR A 318 -1.42 2.93 -3.62
C TYR A 318 -2.37 2.00 -2.84
N ARG A 319 -2.43 0.70 -3.17
CA ARG A 319 -3.11 -0.34 -2.38
C ARG A 319 -2.12 -1.32 -1.70
N ASN A 320 -0.83 -1.25 -2.04
CA ASN A 320 0.17 -2.17 -1.50
C ASN A 320 0.68 -1.66 -0.15
N VAL A 321 0.33 -2.38 0.92
CA VAL A 321 0.71 -2.04 2.29
C VAL A 321 1.79 -3.02 2.78
N TRP A 322 2.94 -2.48 3.16
CA TRP A 322 4.05 -3.25 3.74
C TRP A 322 3.60 -4.08 4.95
N SER A 323 4.04 -5.34 5.05
CA SER A 323 3.74 -6.28 6.15
C SER A 323 2.24 -6.64 6.30
N LEU A 324 1.34 -6.20 5.41
CA LEU A 324 -0.10 -6.51 5.53
C LEU A 324 -0.38 -8.01 5.54
N LEU A 325 0.06 -8.73 4.51
CA LEU A 325 -0.28 -10.15 4.31
C LEU A 325 0.40 -11.11 5.31
N GLU A 326 1.31 -10.60 6.15
CA GLU A 326 1.93 -11.35 7.23
C GLU A 326 0.89 -11.78 8.28
N MET A 327 0.00 -10.86 8.65
CA MET A 327 -1.02 -11.08 9.69
C MET A 327 -2.45 -10.96 9.18
N PHE A 328 -2.65 -10.33 8.02
CA PHE A 328 -3.97 -9.88 7.58
C PHE A 328 -4.26 -10.26 6.13
N GLY A 329 -5.36 -10.97 5.91
CA GLY A 329 -6.20 -10.82 4.72
C GLY A 329 -7.50 -10.12 5.09
N ASP A 330 -8.42 -10.03 4.14
CA ASP A 330 -9.72 -9.40 4.38
C ASP A 330 -10.54 -10.20 5.43
N ALA A 331 -10.41 -11.53 5.48
CA ALA A 331 -11.04 -12.34 6.52
C ALA A 331 -10.52 -12.01 7.94
N GLU A 332 -9.21 -11.80 8.08
CA GLU A 332 -8.61 -11.43 9.37
C GLU A 332 -8.98 -10.00 9.79
N LEU A 333 -9.04 -9.07 8.83
CA LEU A 333 -9.50 -7.69 9.07
C LEU A 333 -10.99 -7.63 9.43
N ALA A 334 -11.83 -8.48 8.85
CA ALA A 334 -13.22 -8.66 9.29
C ALA A 334 -13.28 -9.12 10.76
N GLY A 335 -12.31 -9.94 11.19
CA GLY A 335 -12.12 -10.31 12.58
C GLY A 335 -11.77 -9.14 13.51
N LEU A 336 -11.19 -8.05 13.00
CA LEU A 336 -11.01 -6.81 13.78
C LEU A 336 -12.31 -5.99 13.89
N ILE A 337 -13.29 -6.23 13.01
CA ILE A 337 -14.61 -5.57 13.07
C ILE A 337 -15.52 -6.31 14.05
N ALA A 338 -15.48 -7.64 14.06
CA ALA A 338 -16.24 -8.46 14.99
C ALA A 338 -16.05 -8.00 16.46
N PRO A 339 -17.13 -7.95 17.27
CA PRO A 339 -18.49 -8.41 17.00
C PRO A 339 -19.42 -7.33 16.39
N ARG A 340 -18.89 -6.25 15.82
CA ARG A 340 -19.68 -5.17 15.20
C ARG A 340 -20.16 -5.60 13.81
N THR A 341 -21.19 -4.94 13.29
CA THR A 341 -21.85 -5.37 12.05
C THR A 341 -20.95 -5.11 10.83
N LEU A 342 -20.77 -6.14 10.00
CA LEU A 342 -20.09 -6.07 8.72
C LEU A 342 -20.99 -6.61 7.60
N THR A 343 -21.35 -5.73 6.68
CA THR A 343 -21.98 -6.08 5.42
C THR A 343 -20.95 -6.04 4.29
N VAL A 344 -20.73 -7.19 3.66
CA VAL A 344 -19.96 -7.32 2.42
C VAL A 344 -20.93 -7.38 1.25
N GLU A 345 -20.79 -6.46 0.31
CA GLU A 345 -21.52 -6.46 -0.94
C GLU A 345 -20.60 -6.83 -2.09
N ALA A 346 -20.85 -8.00 -2.68
CA ALA A 346 -20.30 -8.37 -3.98
C ALA A 346 -21.05 -7.60 -5.07
N SER A 347 -20.46 -6.49 -5.53
CA SER A 347 -20.90 -5.69 -6.67
C SER A 347 -19.78 -5.61 -7.71
N ARG A 348 -20.08 -5.03 -8.88
CA ARG A 348 -19.04 -4.63 -9.84
C ARG A 348 -18.08 -3.67 -9.14
N GLY A 349 -16.78 -3.92 -9.21
CA GLY A 349 -15.75 -3.04 -8.66
C GLY A 349 -15.29 -1.99 -9.70
N PRO A 350 -14.46 -1.02 -9.29
CA PRO A 350 -13.78 -0.16 -10.25
C PRO A 350 -12.80 -0.98 -11.10
N GLU A 351 -12.78 -0.75 -12.41
CA GLU A 351 -11.89 -1.44 -13.35
C GLU A 351 -10.89 -0.46 -13.97
N ILE A 352 -9.61 -0.77 -13.82
CA ILE A 352 -8.50 0.07 -14.26
C ILE A 352 -7.46 -0.87 -14.86
N PHE A 353 -7.11 -0.68 -16.13
CA PHE A 353 -6.24 -1.62 -16.85
C PHE A 353 -4.75 -1.26 -16.81
N GLY A 354 -4.40 -0.14 -16.17
CA GLY A 354 -3.02 0.34 -16.06
C GLY A 354 -2.96 1.77 -15.54
N PRO A 355 -1.75 2.32 -15.36
CA PRO A 355 -1.60 3.73 -15.03
C PRO A 355 -2.09 4.64 -16.18
N PRO A 356 -2.34 5.93 -15.92
CA PRO A 356 -2.67 6.88 -16.96
C PRO A 356 -1.63 6.86 -18.11
N PRO A 357 -2.08 6.92 -19.38
CA PRO A 357 -1.16 6.97 -20.51
C PRO A 357 -0.28 8.20 -20.45
N VAL A 358 0.94 8.09 -20.97
CA VAL A 358 1.90 9.19 -21.00
C VAL A 358 1.45 10.20 -22.05
N THR A 359 1.24 11.44 -21.63
CA THR A 359 1.00 12.57 -22.54
C THR A 359 2.29 13.36 -22.78
N GLU A 360 2.33 14.17 -23.84
CA GLU A 360 3.47 15.04 -24.14
C GLU A 360 3.85 15.91 -22.92
N GLY A 361 5.16 16.04 -22.67
CA GLY A 361 5.71 16.79 -21.53
C GLY A 361 5.68 16.07 -20.18
N ARG A 362 5.21 14.82 -20.10
CA ARG A 362 5.18 14.02 -18.85
C ARG A 362 6.17 12.86 -18.88
N LEU A 363 6.80 12.60 -17.74
CA LEU A 363 7.68 11.45 -17.54
C LEU A 363 6.86 10.17 -17.32
N SER A 364 7.24 9.10 -18.05
CA SER A 364 6.71 7.75 -17.86
C SER A 364 7.35 7.09 -16.64
N THR A 365 6.68 7.15 -15.49
CA THR A 365 7.23 6.69 -14.20
C THR A 365 6.22 5.96 -13.33
N ALA A 366 4.95 5.94 -13.72
CA ALA A 366 3.90 5.25 -12.98
C ALA A 366 4.12 3.74 -12.94
N ALA A 367 3.87 3.16 -11.77
CA ALA A 367 3.99 1.73 -11.55
C ALA A 367 2.89 1.00 -12.35
N PRO A 368 3.19 -0.21 -12.88
CA PRO A 368 2.14 -1.07 -13.41
C PRO A 368 1.19 -1.47 -12.27
N GLY A 369 -0.07 -1.68 -12.61
CA GLY A 369 -1.08 -2.14 -11.67
C GLY A 369 -2.46 -2.03 -12.28
N ARG A 370 -3.34 -2.97 -11.95
CA ARG A 370 -4.71 -3.00 -12.47
C ARG A 370 -5.72 -3.23 -11.35
N LEU A 371 -6.90 -2.66 -11.51
CA LEU A 371 -8.07 -3.01 -10.72
C LEU A 371 -9.00 -3.83 -11.60
N VAL A 372 -9.46 -4.95 -11.06
CA VAL A 372 -10.47 -5.80 -11.66
C VAL A 372 -11.61 -5.96 -10.67
N SER A 373 -12.83 -6.08 -11.17
CA SER A 373 -13.98 -6.38 -10.31
C SER A 373 -13.73 -7.66 -9.49
N PRO A 374 -13.94 -7.65 -8.17
CA PRO A 374 -13.86 -8.86 -7.35
C PRO A 374 -14.76 -9.96 -7.90
N GLN A 375 -14.23 -11.18 -8.02
CA GLN A 375 -15.03 -12.31 -8.48
C GLN A 375 -15.95 -12.77 -7.34
N LEU A 376 -17.22 -13.03 -7.65
CA LEU A 376 -18.21 -13.42 -6.65
C LEU A 376 -17.77 -14.63 -5.81
N SER A 377 -17.12 -15.61 -6.43
CA SER A 377 -16.55 -16.78 -5.74
C SER A 377 -15.52 -16.41 -4.69
N ASP A 378 -14.67 -15.43 -4.99
CA ASP A 378 -13.55 -15.04 -4.12
C ASP A 378 -14.08 -14.21 -2.94
N VAL A 379 -15.07 -13.34 -3.19
CA VAL A 379 -15.79 -12.61 -2.15
C VAL A 379 -16.45 -13.58 -1.17
N TRP A 380 -17.16 -14.59 -1.69
CA TRP A 380 -17.81 -15.60 -0.85
C TRP A 380 -16.82 -16.49 -0.11
N ALA A 381 -15.74 -16.92 -0.75
CA ALA A 381 -14.71 -17.74 -0.11
C ALA A 381 -14.04 -16.98 1.04
N GLU A 382 -13.72 -15.71 0.85
CA GLU A 382 -13.10 -14.89 1.89
C GLU A 382 -14.10 -14.54 3.01
N ALA A 383 -15.38 -14.27 2.68
CA ALA A 383 -16.41 -14.06 3.70
C ALA A 383 -16.64 -15.33 4.54
N LYS A 384 -16.62 -16.50 3.90
CA LYS A 384 -16.69 -17.81 4.57
C LYS A 384 -15.50 -18.06 5.49
N ARG A 385 -14.30 -17.53 5.17
CA ARG A 385 -13.16 -17.57 6.09
C ARG A 385 -13.36 -16.70 7.33
N ALA A 386 -14.06 -15.57 7.21
CA ALA A 386 -14.36 -14.69 8.34
C ALA A 386 -15.48 -15.24 9.25
N GLN A 387 -16.44 -15.98 8.68
CA GLN A 387 -17.65 -16.47 9.35
C GLN A 387 -17.41 -17.17 10.70
N PRO A 388 -16.43 -18.09 10.86
CA PRO A 388 -16.19 -18.76 12.14
C PRO A 388 -15.86 -17.81 13.30
N ILE A 389 -15.32 -16.62 13.01
CA ILE A 389 -15.02 -15.61 14.04
C ILE A 389 -16.33 -15.08 14.63
N PHE A 390 -17.30 -14.72 13.78
CA PHE A 390 -18.60 -14.20 14.19
C PHE A 390 -19.46 -15.28 14.88
N GLU A 391 -19.40 -16.52 14.39
CA GLU A 391 -20.11 -17.66 14.99
C GLU A 391 -19.62 -17.95 16.42
N LYS A 392 -18.30 -18.00 16.63
CA LYS A 392 -17.71 -18.23 17.96
C LYS A 392 -18.05 -17.13 18.97
N LEU A 393 -18.32 -15.91 18.49
CA LEU A 393 -18.77 -14.79 19.31
C LEU A 393 -20.28 -14.75 19.52
N GLY A 394 -21.04 -15.70 18.93
CA GLY A 394 -22.49 -15.75 19.04
C GLY A 394 -23.21 -14.62 18.30
N VAL A 395 -22.58 -14.04 17.28
CA VAL A 395 -23.10 -12.90 16.50
C VAL A 395 -23.02 -13.17 14.99
N ALA A 396 -23.31 -14.40 14.58
CA ALA A 396 -23.23 -14.82 13.17
C ALA A 396 -24.08 -13.92 12.25
N GLU A 397 -25.22 -13.42 12.75
CA GLU A 397 -26.12 -12.51 12.06
C GLU A 397 -25.53 -11.12 11.77
N ARG A 398 -24.41 -10.76 12.41
CA ARG A 398 -23.71 -9.49 12.20
C ARG A 398 -22.71 -9.52 11.05
N LEU A 399 -22.47 -10.68 10.45
CA LEU A 399 -21.75 -10.79 9.17
C LEU A 399 -22.76 -11.14 8.07
N SER A 400 -22.95 -10.23 7.11
CA SER A 400 -23.79 -10.47 5.94
C SER A 400 -22.98 -10.35 4.67
N CYS A 401 -23.07 -11.34 3.77
CA CYS A 401 -22.51 -11.24 2.43
C CYS A 401 -23.65 -11.28 1.40
N VAL A 402 -23.84 -10.19 0.65
CA VAL A 402 -24.89 -10.05 -0.36
C VAL A 402 -24.28 -9.86 -1.75
N ALA A 403 -25.05 -10.18 -2.80
CA ALA A 403 -24.59 -10.03 -4.18
C ALA A 403 -25.51 -9.09 -4.95
N SER A 404 -24.99 -7.95 -5.39
CA SER A 404 -25.68 -7.04 -6.31
C SER A 404 -25.51 -7.55 -7.73
N GLY A 405 -26.62 -7.87 -8.41
CA GLY A 405 -26.60 -8.35 -9.81
C GLY A 405 -25.62 -9.50 -10.06
N ALA A 406 -25.61 -10.52 -9.18
CA ALA A 406 -24.67 -11.64 -9.23
C ALA A 406 -23.18 -11.22 -9.21
N GLY A 407 -22.83 -10.18 -8.45
CA GLY A 407 -21.47 -9.65 -8.38
C GLY A 407 -21.11 -8.66 -9.48
N ARG A 408 -22.07 -8.29 -10.35
CA ARG A 408 -21.88 -7.38 -11.49
C ARG A 408 -22.82 -6.18 -11.48
N GLY A 409 -23.69 -6.09 -10.48
CA GLY A 409 -24.58 -4.94 -10.28
C GLY A 409 -23.84 -3.72 -9.71
N GLU A 410 -24.56 -2.61 -9.65
CA GLU A 410 -24.09 -1.36 -9.06
C GLU A 410 -23.94 -1.47 -7.53
N PRO A 411 -23.07 -0.65 -6.91
CA PRO A 411 -22.90 -0.64 -5.46
C PRO A 411 -24.12 -0.07 -4.72
N GLY A 412 -24.26 -0.41 -3.45
CA GLY A 412 -25.33 0.06 -2.58
C GLY A 412 -26.69 -0.51 -2.94
N SER A 413 -26.79 -1.78 -3.33
CA SER A 413 -28.05 -2.49 -3.55
C SER A 413 -29.03 -2.34 -2.37
N ALA A 414 -30.31 -2.56 -2.63
CA ALA A 414 -31.32 -2.49 -1.57
C ALA A 414 -31.02 -3.51 -0.45
N GLU A 415 -30.53 -4.69 -0.80
CA GLU A 415 -30.14 -5.74 0.14
C GLU A 415 -28.96 -5.31 1.01
N ALA A 416 -27.93 -4.68 0.43
CA ALA A 416 -26.77 -4.19 1.16
C ALA A 416 -27.13 -3.05 2.13
N LEU A 417 -27.90 -2.07 1.64
CA LEU A 417 -28.35 -0.95 2.46
C LEU A 417 -29.28 -1.41 3.60
N ASP A 418 -30.18 -2.36 3.33
CA ASP A 418 -31.08 -2.92 4.33
C ASP A 418 -30.31 -3.70 5.41
N ALA A 419 -29.29 -4.47 5.03
CA ALA A 419 -28.40 -5.14 5.97
C ALA A 419 -27.61 -4.14 6.86
N LEU A 420 -27.06 -3.09 6.27
CA LEU A 420 -26.38 -2.01 7.01
C LEU A 420 -27.34 -1.32 7.99
N MET A 421 -28.54 -0.96 7.54
CA MET A 421 -29.53 -0.26 8.34
C MET A 421 -30.06 -1.11 9.49
N ARG A 422 -30.27 -2.42 9.29
CA ARG A 422 -30.57 -3.36 10.38
C ARG A 422 -29.44 -3.40 11.41
N GLY A 423 -28.19 -3.37 10.96
CA GLY A 423 -27.01 -3.26 11.83
C GLY A 423 -27.01 -1.99 12.71
N LEU A 424 -27.66 -0.92 12.25
CA LEU A 424 -27.82 0.35 12.96
C LEU A 424 -29.11 0.40 13.80
N GLY A 425 -29.86 -0.71 13.90
CA GLY A 425 -31.08 -0.80 14.68
C GLY A 425 -32.35 -0.30 13.98
N ALA A 426 -32.31 -0.08 12.66
CA ALA A 426 -33.50 0.24 11.89
C ALA A 426 -34.49 -0.95 11.89
N ARG A 427 -35.78 -0.66 12.06
CA ARG A 427 -36.85 -1.68 12.17
C ARG A 427 -37.76 -1.76 10.93
N THR A 428 -37.65 -0.79 10.04
CA THR A 428 -38.46 -0.68 8.82
C THR A 428 -37.58 -0.89 7.62
N GLY A 429 -38.12 -1.49 6.56
CA GLY A 429 -37.41 -1.63 5.29
C GLY A 429 -37.11 -0.29 4.64
N LEU A 430 -36.23 -0.30 3.63
CA LEU A 430 -35.81 0.88 2.90
C LEU A 430 -36.98 1.56 2.20
N ARG A 431 -37.05 2.89 2.34
CA ARG A 431 -37.93 3.74 1.54
C ARG A 431 -37.40 3.83 0.10
N PRO A 432 -38.29 3.92 -0.91
CA PRO A 432 -37.89 4.23 -2.27
C PRO A 432 -37.10 5.54 -2.33
N SER A 433 -36.18 5.65 -3.28
CA SER A 433 -35.41 6.88 -3.46
C SER A 433 -36.31 8.05 -3.85
N GLY A 434 -36.02 9.22 -3.30
CA GLY A 434 -36.78 10.45 -3.54
C GLY A 434 -36.47 11.11 -4.89
N ARG A 435 -36.73 12.42 -4.98
CA ARG A 435 -36.27 13.26 -6.08
C ARG A 435 -34.78 13.56 -5.96
N VAL A 436 -34.09 13.60 -7.11
CA VAL A 436 -32.68 14.01 -7.18
C VAL A 436 -32.59 15.47 -6.69
N PRO A 437 -31.72 15.79 -5.72
CA PRO A 437 -31.57 17.14 -5.22
C PRO A 437 -31.03 18.07 -6.32
N ARG A 438 -31.38 19.36 -6.26
CA ARG A 438 -30.94 20.37 -7.22
C ARG A 438 -29.76 21.17 -6.65
N GLU A 439 -28.67 21.25 -7.41
CA GLU A 439 -27.52 22.09 -7.10
C GLU A 439 -27.91 23.58 -7.09
N LEU A 440 -27.61 24.26 -5.98
CA LEU A 440 -27.88 25.69 -5.78
C LEU A 440 -26.60 26.53 -5.94
N ARG A 441 -25.41 25.94 -5.84
CA ARG A 441 -24.16 26.68 -6.04
C ARG A 441 -24.00 27.03 -7.52
N VAL A 442 -23.68 28.29 -7.79
CA VAL A 442 -23.39 28.76 -9.15
C VAL A 442 -21.89 28.61 -9.42
N GLY A 443 -21.52 27.93 -10.50
CA GLY A 443 -20.12 27.81 -10.94
C GLY A 443 -19.21 27.02 -9.99
N PHE A 444 -19.77 26.15 -9.14
CA PHE A 444 -18.96 25.31 -8.26
C PHE A 444 -18.15 24.28 -9.07
N ASP A 445 -16.85 24.20 -8.77
CA ASP A 445 -15.94 23.21 -9.36
C ASP A 445 -15.37 22.28 -8.27
N PRO A 446 -15.75 20.99 -8.23
CA PRO A 446 -15.23 20.03 -7.27
C PRO A 446 -13.72 19.76 -7.46
N VAL A 447 -13.16 20.02 -8.64
CA VAL A 447 -11.74 19.81 -8.94
C VAL A 447 -10.87 20.78 -8.12
N VAL A 448 -11.33 22.01 -7.87
CA VAL A 448 -10.62 22.99 -7.02
C VAL A 448 -10.52 22.48 -5.58
N ARG A 449 -11.60 21.90 -5.05
CA ARG A 449 -11.61 21.27 -3.71
C ARG A 449 -10.64 20.10 -3.66
N LEU A 450 -10.71 19.19 -4.64
CA LEU A 450 -9.78 18.06 -4.75
C LEU A 450 -8.31 18.52 -4.81
N HIS A 451 -8.00 19.56 -5.57
CA HIS A 451 -6.63 20.08 -5.68
C HIS A 451 -6.10 20.60 -4.34
N ARG A 452 -6.93 21.31 -3.55
CA ARG A 452 -6.55 21.70 -2.18
C ARG A 452 -6.23 20.50 -1.31
N GLN A 453 -7.10 19.48 -1.34
CA GLN A 453 -6.92 18.25 -0.57
C GLN A 453 -5.62 17.52 -0.97
N PHE A 454 -5.31 17.44 -2.26
CA PHE A 454 -4.05 16.91 -2.76
C PHE A 454 -2.86 17.73 -2.22
N LYS A 455 -2.87 19.06 -2.41
CA LYS A 455 -1.78 19.95 -1.96
C LYS A 455 -1.54 19.87 -0.45
N GLN A 456 -2.58 19.74 0.36
CA GLN A 456 -2.46 19.56 1.81
C GLN A 456 -1.74 18.25 2.16
N LEU A 457 -2.09 17.12 1.52
CA LEU A 457 -1.38 15.85 1.75
C LEU A 457 0.08 15.88 1.28
N VAL A 458 0.36 16.53 0.14
CA VAL A 458 1.74 16.77 -0.32
C VAL A 458 2.49 17.63 0.69
N GLY A 459 1.90 18.73 1.16
CA GLY A 459 2.50 19.64 2.12
C GLY A 459 2.79 18.97 3.47
N PHE A 460 1.83 18.21 3.99
CA PHE A 460 1.98 17.41 5.21
C PHE A 460 3.14 16.42 5.08
N THR A 461 3.17 15.65 3.99
CA THR A 461 4.22 14.63 3.77
C THR A 461 5.60 15.28 3.66
N LYS A 462 5.72 16.42 2.97
CA LYS A 462 6.99 17.17 2.89
C LYS A 462 7.44 17.69 4.26
N ARG A 463 6.52 18.18 5.10
CA ARG A 463 6.85 18.61 6.47
C ARG A 463 7.35 17.44 7.30
N ALA A 464 6.65 16.31 7.25
CA ALA A 464 7.04 15.09 7.97
C ALA A 464 8.42 14.57 7.56
N VAL A 465 8.84 14.72 6.29
CA VAL A 465 10.22 14.43 5.84
C VAL A 465 11.26 15.29 6.56
N LEU A 466 10.98 16.60 6.75
CA LEU A 466 11.89 17.50 7.48
C LEU A 466 12.00 17.10 8.96
N GLU A 467 10.92 16.60 9.55
CA GLU A 467 10.88 16.13 10.94
C GLU A 467 11.58 14.76 11.16
N CYS A 468 11.92 14.04 10.08
CA CYS A 468 12.55 12.72 10.18
C CYS A 468 13.90 12.76 10.91
N GLU A 469 14.63 13.88 10.89
CA GLU A 469 15.89 14.00 11.64
C GLU A 469 15.65 13.86 13.15
N SER A 470 14.75 14.65 13.71
CA SER A 470 14.39 14.56 15.13
C SER A 470 13.74 13.21 15.49
N ALA A 471 12.98 12.62 14.57
CA ALA A 471 12.43 11.27 14.77
C ALA A 471 13.54 10.21 14.85
N ARG A 472 14.57 10.29 13.99
CA ARG A 472 15.73 9.40 14.03
C ARG A 472 16.55 9.60 15.31
N GLU A 473 16.79 10.84 15.73
CA GLU A 473 17.51 11.11 16.98
C GLU A 473 16.83 10.46 18.18
N LYS A 474 15.50 10.63 18.31
CA LYS A 474 14.70 9.96 19.36
C LYS A 474 14.77 8.44 19.25
N PHE A 475 14.71 7.89 18.04
CA PHE A 475 14.80 6.45 17.82
C PHE A 475 16.16 5.90 18.27
N TRP A 476 17.26 6.59 17.96
CA TRP A 476 18.63 6.17 18.31
C TRP A 476 19.07 6.55 19.73
N ALA A 477 18.19 7.13 20.55
CA ALA A 477 18.55 7.71 21.86
C ALA A 477 19.16 6.70 22.85
N GLN A 478 18.91 5.40 22.68
CA GLN A 478 19.48 4.34 23.54
C GLN A 478 20.83 3.79 23.02
N ALA A 479 21.34 4.26 21.88
CA ALA A 479 22.62 3.83 21.35
C ALA A 479 23.78 4.42 22.17
N ASP A 480 24.66 3.57 22.69
CA ASP A 480 25.81 3.96 23.51
C ASP A 480 27.10 3.80 22.69
N ASN A 481 27.67 4.93 22.26
CA ASN A 481 28.92 4.98 21.49
C ASN A 481 30.18 5.21 22.35
N SER A 482 30.09 5.06 23.68
CA SER A 482 31.24 5.30 24.58
C SER A 482 32.34 4.23 24.53
N SER A 483 32.05 3.05 23.97
CA SER A 483 33.04 2.03 23.62
C SER A 483 32.55 1.09 22.52
N ILE A 484 33.46 0.33 21.89
CA ILE A 484 33.09 -0.67 20.86
C ILE A 484 32.12 -1.72 21.44
N GLN A 485 32.40 -2.21 22.64
CA GLN A 485 31.58 -3.24 23.29
C GLN A 485 30.17 -2.73 23.59
N LYS A 486 30.06 -1.51 24.14
CA LYS A 486 28.77 -0.87 24.42
C LYS A 486 28.01 -0.53 23.15
N TRP A 487 28.71 -0.10 22.10
CA TRP A 487 28.10 0.13 20.79
C TRP A 487 27.51 -1.17 20.24
N GLN A 488 28.29 -2.25 20.22
CA GLN A 488 27.81 -3.56 19.75
C GLN A 488 26.57 -4.04 20.50
N GLN A 489 26.57 -3.93 21.83
CA GLN A 489 25.46 -4.34 22.70
C GLN A 489 24.22 -3.44 22.52
N SER A 490 24.37 -2.12 22.63
CA SER A 490 23.25 -1.18 22.55
C SER A 490 22.64 -1.11 21.15
N THR A 491 23.41 -1.41 20.09
CA THR A 491 22.90 -1.39 18.71
C THR A 491 22.29 -2.69 18.24
N GLU A 492 22.31 -3.74 19.05
CA GLU A 492 21.72 -5.03 18.69
C GLU A 492 20.21 -4.93 18.44
N TYR A 493 19.50 -4.15 19.25
CA TYR A 493 18.08 -3.84 19.02
C TYR A 493 17.85 -3.21 17.65
N TYR A 494 18.65 -2.23 17.22
CA TYR A 494 18.47 -1.56 15.93
C TYR A 494 18.78 -2.47 14.75
N ARG A 495 19.79 -3.34 14.85
CA ARG A 495 20.07 -4.35 13.81
C ARG A 495 18.89 -5.30 13.65
N ARG A 496 18.38 -5.81 14.76
CA ARG A 496 17.19 -6.67 14.75
C ARG A 496 15.97 -5.95 14.22
N TYR A 497 15.72 -4.71 14.65
CA TYR A 497 14.61 -3.90 14.15
C TYR A 497 14.71 -3.66 12.64
N LEU A 498 15.89 -3.29 12.12
CA LEU A 498 16.09 -3.14 10.66
C LEU A 498 15.78 -4.45 9.92
N TRP A 499 16.24 -5.57 10.46
CA TRP A 499 16.10 -6.88 9.83
C TRP A 499 14.67 -7.43 9.90
N GLU A 500 14.05 -7.38 11.07
CA GLU A 500 12.74 -7.95 11.38
C GLU A 500 11.59 -7.03 10.91
N GLU A 501 11.68 -5.72 11.14
CA GLU A 501 10.55 -4.78 10.92
C GLU A 501 10.61 -4.00 9.62
N ILE A 502 11.82 -3.65 9.15
CA ILE A 502 11.99 -2.76 7.98
C ILE A 502 12.24 -3.55 6.69
N LEU A 503 13.17 -4.50 6.71
CA LEU A 503 13.52 -5.30 5.54
C LEU A 503 12.66 -6.55 5.39
N GLY A 504 12.22 -7.13 6.50
CA GLY A 504 11.60 -8.44 6.55
C GLY A 504 12.64 -9.56 6.49
N MET A 505 12.63 -10.44 7.50
CA MET A 505 13.59 -11.54 7.58
C MET A 505 13.20 -12.70 6.67
N LEU A 506 14.07 -13.04 5.72
CA LEU A 506 13.97 -14.29 4.97
C LEU A 506 14.53 -15.47 5.79
N PRO A 507 13.97 -16.69 5.64
CA PRO A 507 14.50 -17.87 6.33
C PRO A 507 15.92 -18.18 5.86
N ALA A 508 16.68 -18.94 6.66
CA ALA A 508 17.99 -19.43 6.21
C ALA A 508 17.85 -20.25 4.90
N PRO A 509 18.90 -20.28 4.05
CA PRO A 509 18.93 -21.18 2.89
C PRO A 509 18.62 -22.62 3.29
N SER A 510 17.71 -23.26 2.56
CA SER A 510 17.31 -24.65 2.81
C SER A 510 17.96 -25.63 1.84
N GLU A 511 18.47 -25.15 0.70
CA GLU A 511 19.19 -25.99 -0.25
C GLU A 511 20.63 -26.24 0.21
N PRO A 512 21.21 -27.42 -0.04
CA PRO A 512 22.62 -27.68 0.21
C PRO A 512 23.51 -26.69 -0.55
N LEU A 513 24.66 -26.32 0.03
CA LEU A 513 25.67 -25.46 -0.61
C LEU A 513 26.44 -26.20 -1.72
N ALA A 514 25.74 -26.65 -2.75
CA ALA A 514 26.29 -27.25 -3.97
C ALA A 514 26.59 -26.14 -4.99
N ALA A 515 27.62 -25.35 -4.71
CA ALA A 515 28.03 -24.24 -5.57
C ALA A 515 28.43 -24.75 -6.96
N GLN A 516 27.94 -24.07 -8.01
CA GLN A 516 28.28 -24.38 -9.39
C GLN A 516 29.08 -23.24 -10.01
N THR A 517 30.15 -23.56 -10.75
CA THR A 517 30.96 -22.53 -11.40
C THR A 517 31.35 -22.87 -12.83
N ARG A 518 31.54 -21.81 -13.63
CA ARG A 518 32.06 -21.90 -15.00
C ARG A 518 32.93 -20.69 -15.29
N LYS A 519 34.13 -20.89 -15.81
CA LYS A 519 35.00 -19.81 -16.27
C LYS A 519 34.35 -19.08 -17.45
N VAL A 520 34.29 -17.75 -17.38
CA VAL A 520 33.74 -16.89 -18.43
C VAL A 520 34.69 -15.78 -18.88
N TYR A 521 35.71 -15.44 -18.09
CA TYR A 521 36.73 -14.46 -18.45
C TYR A 521 38.13 -14.98 -18.13
N ASP A 522 39.10 -14.62 -18.97
CA ASP A 522 40.50 -14.99 -18.82
C ASP A 522 41.42 -13.82 -19.20
N GLU A 523 41.33 -12.73 -18.44
CA GLU A 523 42.09 -11.49 -18.69
C GLU A 523 43.53 -11.56 -18.15
N ALA A 524 44.39 -10.63 -18.55
CA ALA A 524 45.81 -10.65 -18.19
C ALA A 524 46.07 -10.71 -16.67
N SER A 525 45.30 -9.95 -15.88
CA SER A 525 45.50 -9.82 -14.43
C SER A 525 44.48 -10.60 -13.57
N TRP A 526 43.37 -11.07 -14.15
CA TRP A 526 42.28 -11.73 -13.42
C TRP A 526 41.54 -12.76 -14.28
N THR A 527 40.86 -13.68 -13.60
CA THR A 527 39.97 -14.68 -14.19
C THR A 527 38.59 -14.50 -13.60
N GLY A 528 37.54 -14.58 -14.43
CA GLY A 528 36.17 -14.43 -13.99
C GLY A 528 35.40 -15.73 -14.10
N TYR A 529 34.67 -16.08 -13.04
CA TYR A 529 33.82 -17.26 -12.95
C TYR A 529 32.38 -16.83 -12.75
N GLU A 530 31.47 -17.36 -13.54
CA GLU A 530 30.07 -17.41 -13.13
C GLU A 530 29.96 -18.32 -11.92
N VAL A 531 29.22 -17.87 -10.92
CA VAL A 531 28.96 -18.60 -9.69
C VAL A 531 27.46 -18.66 -9.49
N LEU A 532 26.96 -19.87 -9.27
CA LEU A 532 25.59 -20.14 -8.86
C LEU A 532 25.59 -20.80 -7.49
N LEU A 533 24.84 -20.24 -6.56
CA LEU A 533 24.67 -20.76 -5.20
C LEU A 533 23.19 -21.10 -4.98
N PRO A 534 22.82 -22.39 -4.82
CA PRO A 534 21.46 -22.76 -4.43
C PRO A 534 21.08 -22.12 -3.08
N LEU A 535 19.85 -21.61 -2.95
CA LEU A 535 19.37 -20.97 -1.72
C LEU A 535 18.11 -21.66 -1.17
N TRP A 536 17.03 -21.67 -1.94
CA TRP A 536 15.74 -22.30 -1.61
C TRP A 536 15.24 -23.08 -2.82
N PRO A 537 14.18 -23.91 -2.69
CA PRO A 537 13.59 -24.59 -3.84
C PRO A 537 13.28 -23.60 -4.97
N GLY A 538 13.95 -23.78 -6.11
CA GLY A 538 13.83 -22.91 -7.28
C GLY A 538 14.57 -21.57 -7.22
N VAL A 539 15.20 -21.21 -6.10
CA VAL A 539 15.93 -19.95 -5.90
C VAL A 539 17.43 -20.20 -5.77
N PHE A 540 18.23 -19.40 -6.49
CA PHE A 540 19.68 -19.42 -6.42
C PHE A 540 20.22 -17.99 -6.47
N ALA A 541 21.37 -17.73 -5.85
CA ALA A 541 22.14 -16.52 -6.11
C ALA A 541 23.04 -16.76 -7.33
N TYR A 542 23.13 -15.74 -8.19
CA TYR A 542 23.99 -15.76 -9.37
C TYR A 542 24.85 -14.49 -9.42
N GLY A 543 26.11 -14.65 -9.80
CA GLY A 543 27.02 -13.53 -9.97
C GLY A 543 28.32 -13.94 -10.64
N ILE A 544 29.21 -12.96 -10.81
CA ILE A 544 30.53 -13.16 -11.39
C ILE A 544 31.58 -12.92 -10.30
N LEU A 545 32.36 -13.95 -10.01
CA LEU A 545 33.49 -13.89 -9.10
C LEU A 545 34.77 -13.60 -9.89
N LEU A 546 35.41 -12.49 -9.56
CA LEU A 546 36.67 -12.06 -10.16
C LEU A 546 37.84 -12.46 -9.25
N LEU A 547 38.74 -13.29 -9.78
CA LEU A 547 39.91 -13.79 -9.06
C LEU A 547 41.19 -13.24 -9.69
N PRO A 548 42.02 -12.48 -8.96
CA PRO A 548 43.31 -12.03 -9.47
C PRO A 548 44.26 -13.22 -9.66
N LYS A 549 44.96 -13.27 -10.81
CA LYS A 549 45.95 -14.31 -11.11
C LYS A 549 47.21 -14.23 -10.25
N SER A 550 47.37 -13.17 -9.46
CA SER A 550 48.46 -12.97 -8.52
C SER A 550 48.25 -13.65 -7.16
N MET A 551 47.12 -14.34 -6.94
CA MET A 551 46.90 -15.12 -5.71
C MET A 551 47.84 -16.32 -5.61
N GLY A 552 48.42 -16.51 -4.43
CA GLY A 552 49.21 -17.70 -4.10
C GLY A 552 48.33 -18.95 -3.89
N PRO A 553 48.89 -20.17 -3.99
CA PRO A 553 48.14 -21.43 -3.84
C PRO A 553 47.44 -21.62 -2.48
N ASP A 554 47.89 -20.93 -1.42
CA ASP A 554 47.30 -20.97 -0.07
C ASP A 554 46.49 -19.71 0.29
N GLU A 555 46.33 -18.76 -0.64
CA GLU A 555 45.55 -17.54 -0.40
C GLU A 555 44.07 -17.80 -0.69
N THR A 556 43.29 -18.06 0.36
CA THR A 556 41.82 -18.06 0.25
C THR A 556 41.29 -16.63 0.03
N PRO A 557 40.25 -16.42 -0.81
CA PRO A 557 39.60 -15.13 -1.01
C PRO A 557 39.15 -14.42 0.28
N ALA A 558 38.94 -15.16 1.37
CA ALA A 558 38.59 -14.61 2.68
C ALA A 558 39.69 -13.71 3.31
N ARG A 559 40.95 -13.80 2.86
CA ARG A 559 42.09 -13.06 3.45
C ARG A 559 42.48 -11.78 2.70
N ARG A 560 41.99 -11.56 1.47
CA ARG A 560 42.10 -10.29 0.75
C ARG A 560 40.70 -9.73 0.55
N ARG A 561 40.49 -8.42 0.65
CA ARG A 561 39.22 -7.79 0.24
C ARG A 561 39.03 -8.01 -1.27
N VAL A 562 38.47 -9.15 -1.66
CA VAL A 562 38.02 -9.42 -3.02
C VAL A 562 36.66 -8.75 -3.16
N SER A 563 36.59 -7.74 -4.00
CA SER A 563 35.35 -7.04 -4.33
C SER A 563 34.45 -7.97 -5.15
N ALA A 564 33.50 -8.62 -4.50
CA ALA A 564 32.38 -9.28 -5.16
C ALA A 564 31.35 -8.23 -5.58
N TRP A 565 31.07 -8.14 -6.87
CA TRP A 565 29.96 -7.33 -7.39
C TRP A 565 28.75 -8.22 -7.57
N ILE A 566 27.84 -8.24 -6.60
CA ILE A 566 26.48 -8.76 -6.79
C ILE A 566 25.66 -7.59 -7.35
N ARG A 567 25.55 -7.48 -8.68
CA ARG A 567 24.56 -6.58 -9.29
C ARG A 567 23.23 -7.31 -9.39
N GLY A 568 22.41 -7.21 -8.34
CA GLY A 568 20.97 -7.44 -8.45
C GLY A 568 20.34 -6.21 -9.09
N SER A 569 19.97 -6.31 -10.36
CA SER A 569 19.10 -5.31 -10.99
C SER A 569 17.67 -5.58 -10.52
N ALA A 570 17.18 -4.78 -9.58
CA ALA A 570 15.75 -4.57 -9.41
C ALA A 570 15.28 -3.80 -10.65
N ALA A 571 14.46 -4.45 -11.47
CA ALA A 571 13.69 -3.81 -12.53
C ALA A 571 12.34 -3.38 -11.94
#